data_AF-W0IU28-F1
#
_entry.id   AF-W0IU28-F1
#
_cell.length_a   1.000
_cell.length_b   1.000
_cell.length_c   1.000
_cell.angle_alpha   90.00
_cell.angle_beta   90.00
_cell.angle_gamma   90.00
#
_symmetry.space_group_name_H-M   'P 1'
#
loop_
_entity.id
_entity.type
_entity.pdbx_description
1 polymer ?
#
loop_
_entity_poly.entity_id
_entity_poly.type
_entity_poly.pdbx_seq_one_letter_code
_entity_poly.pdbx_strand_id
1 'polypeptide(L)'
;MCSSARPPRKKRTRKNLIGRVLSRIRDEKAISQRELADICQRSGWSIARDTITRIENGKRKVSDYEVVILARALGVDKHSLFPHDDQANEFLES
;
A
#
# COMPACT_ATOMS: atom_id res chain seq x y z
N MET A 1 36.08 -21.74 -17.59
CA MET A 1 35.27 -21.37 -16.41
C MET A 1 34.06 -20.58 -16.89
N CYS A 2 32.85 -21.13 -16.81
CA CYS A 2 31.64 -20.40 -17.19
C CYS A 2 31.29 -19.38 -16.10
N SER A 3 31.62 -18.11 -16.33
CA SER A 3 31.08 -17.00 -15.56
C SER A 3 29.66 -16.72 -16.04
N SER A 4 28.66 -17.34 -15.41
CA SER A 4 27.27 -16.94 -15.59
C SER A 4 27.01 -15.68 -14.78
N ALA A 5 27.00 -14.51 -15.45
CA ALA A 5 26.53 -13.28 -14.85
C ALA A 5 25.08 -13.47 -14.39
N ARG A 6 24.77 -13.20 -13.12
CA ARG A 6 23.39 -13.20 -12.64
C ARG A 6 22.58 -12.17 -13.45
N PRO A 7 21.42 -12.54 -14.01
CA PRO A 7 20.60 -11.58 -14.73
C PRO A 7 20.18 -10.43 -13.80
N PRO A 8 20.06 -9.19 -14.33
CA PRO A 8 19.61 -8.06 -13.54
C PRO A 8 18.25 -8.35 -12.92
N ARG A 9 18.07 -8.03 -11.63
CA ARG A 9 16.80 -8.24 -10.92
C ARG A 9 15.72 -7.42 -11.61
N LYS A 10 14.73 -8.10 -12.22
CA LYS A 10 13.54 -7.48 -12.82
C LYS A 10 12.90 -6.51 -11.80
N LYS A 11 12.74 -5.24 -12.18
CA LYS A 11 12.09 -4.20 -11.35
C LYS A 11 10.71 -4.74 -10.95
N ARG A 12 10.45 -4.88 -9.65
CA ARG A 12 9.16 -5.43 -9.18
C ARG A 12 8.08 -4.39 -9.42
N THR A 13 7.23 -4.61 -10.43
CA THR A 13 6.06 -3.78 -10.70
C THR A 13 5.12 -3.81 -9.51
N ARG A 14 4.87 -2.64 -8.92
CA ARG A 14 3.90 -2.46 -7.84
C ARG A 14 2.49 -2.47 -8.44
N LYS A 15 1.51 -2.99 -7.70
CA LYS A 15 0.11 -3.13 -8.12
C LYS A 15 -0.79 -2.02 -7.57
N ASN A 16 -0.27 -1.12 -6.76
CA ASN A 16 -1.01 0.04 -6.25
C ASN A 16 -0.08 1.24 -6.07
N LEU A 17 -0.69 2.43 -6.10
CA LEU A 17 -0.06 3.73 -5.88
C LEU A 17 0.07 4.07 -4.39
N ILE A 18 -0.94 3.73 -3.61
CA ILE A 18 -1.11 4.23 -2.24
C ILE A 18 -0.24 3.52 -1.20
N GLY A 19 0.31 2.34 -1.48
CA GLY A 19 0.88 1.44 -0.46
C GLY A 19 1.99 2.06 0.36
N ARG A 20 2.88 2.84 -0.26
CA ARG A 20 3.97 3.53 0.46
C ARG A 20 3.43 4.66 1.35
N VAL A 21 2.49 5.44 0.84
CA VAL A 21 1.87 6.55 1.57
C VAL A 21 1.04 6.00 2.74
N LEU A 22 0.31 4.92 2.53
CA LEU A 22 -0.44 4.21 3.55
C LEU A 22 0.46 3.77 4.71
N SER A 23 1.59 3.12 4.42
CA SER A 23 2.54 2.70 5.46
C SER A 23 3.05 3.89 6.27
N ARG A 24 3.42 4.98 5.58
CA ARG A 24 3.92 6.21 6.22
C ARG A 24 2.89 6.80 7.18
N ILE A 25 1.66 7.03 6.71
CA ILE A 25 0.58 7.62 7.54
C ILE A 25 0.25 6.69 8.72
N ARG A 26 0.26 5.38 8.49
CA ARG A 26 0.04 4.38 9.54
C ARG A 26 1.13 4.48 10.62
N ASP A 27 2.40 4.58 10.23
CA ASP A 27 3.53 4.70 11.15
C ASP A 27 3.50 6.05 11.90
N GLU A 28 3.16 7.15 11.23
CA GLU A 28 2.96 8.48 11.85
C GLU A 28 1.85 8.48 12.91
N LYS A 29 0.86 7.59 12.78
CA LYS A 29 -0.23 7.40 13.75
C LYS A 29 0.07 6.33 14.80
N ALA A 30 1.26 5.72 14.77
CA ALA A 30 1.66 4.63 15.66
C ALA A 30 0.68 3.44 15.66
N ILE A 31 0.02 3.17 14.53
CA ILE A 31 -0.91 2.05 14.37
C ILE A 31 -0.14 0.88 13.77
N SER A 32 -0.23 -0.33 14.31
CA SER A 32 0.36 -1.52 13.69
C SER A 32 -0.46 -2.00 12.48
N GLN A 33 0.15 -2.79 11.59
CA GLN A 33 -0.59 -3.42 10.48
C GLN A 33 -1.75 -4.30 10.96
N ARG A 34 -1.63 -4.90 12.15
CA ARG A 34 -2.70 -5.71 12.76
C ARG A 34 -3.84 -4.83 13.24
N GLU A 35 -3.53 -3.76 13.97
CA GLU A 35 -4.53 -2.80 14.44
C GLU A 35 -5.27 -2.15 13.28
N LEU A 36 -4.58 -1.78 12.20
CA LEU A 36 -5.23 -1.24 11.00
C LEU A 36 -6.22 -2.25 10.39
N ALA A 37 -5.85 -3.54 10.34
CA ALA A 37 -6.74 -4.59 9.86
C ALA A 37 -7.97 -4.75 10.78
N ASP A 38 -7.78 -4.69 12.10
CA ASP A 38 -8.86 -4.78 13.08
C ASP A 38 -9.82 -3.59 12.98
N ILE A 39 -9.31 -2.37 12.74
CA ILE A 39 -10.12 -1.16 12.50
C ILE A 39 -10.92 -1.29 11.19
N CYS A 40 -10.29 -1.79 10.13
CA CYS A 40 -10.96 -2.05 8.85
C CYS A 40 -12.09 -3.07 9.00
N GLN A 41 -11.87 -4.14 9.79
CA GLN A 41 -12.89 -5.15 10.06
C GLN A 41 -14.11 -4.56 10.76
N ARG A 42 -13.91 -3.69 11.76
CA ARG A 42 -15.00 -2.97 12.45
C ARG A 42 -15.73 -1.99 11.53
N SER A 43 -15.09 -1.57 10.44
CA SER A 43 -15.64 -0.67 9.43
C SER A 43 -16.32 -1.40 8.26
N GLY A 44 -16.54 -2.72 8.39
CA GLY A 44 -17.22 -3.54 7.37
C GLY A 44 -16.30 -4.19 6.34
N TRP A 45 -14.98 -4.06 6.47
CA TRP A 45 -14.01 -4.70 5.59
C TRP A 45 -13.14 -5.71 6.34
N SER A 46 -13.61 -6.96 6.37
CA SER A 46 -12.92 -8.06 7.06
C SER A 46 -11.66 -8.48 6.32
N ILE A 47 -10.50 -8.05 6.80
CA ILE A 47 -9.19 -8.37 6.23
C ILE A 47 -8.19 -8.82 7.29
N ALA A 48 -7.21 -9.62 6.87
CA ALA A 48 -6.10 -10.02 7.72
C ALA A 48 -4.93 -9.03 7.65
N ARG A 49 -4.05 -9.05 8.67
CA ARG A 49 -2.79 -8.29 8.69
C ARG A 49 -1.96 -8.45 7.41
N ASP A 50 -1.88 -9.66 6.85
CA ASP A 50 -1.15 -9.91 5.59
C ASP A 50 -1.73 -9.11 4.40
N THR A 51 -3.04 -8.84 4.41
CA THR A 51 -3.66 -8.00 3.38
C THR A 51 -3.09 -6.58 3.44
N ILE A 52 -2.99 -5.99 4.64
CA ILE A 52 -2.32 -4.70 4.86
C ILE A 52 -0.86 -4.76 4.40
N THR A 53 -0.11 -5.78 4.83
CA THR A 53 1.30 -5.97 4.42
C THR A 53 1.45 -6.02 2.90
N ARG A 54 0.55 -6.71 2.19
CA ARG A 54 0.59 -6.81 0.72
C ARG A 54 0.19 -5.51 0.05
N ILE A 55 -0.74 -4.74 0.63
CA ILE A 55 -1.08 -3.41 0.13
C ILE A 55 0.12 -2.48 0.27
N GLU A 56 0.72 -2.38 1.46
CA GLU A 56 1.85 -1.49 1.72
C GLU A 56 3.06 -1.80 0.83
N ASN A 57 3.31 -3.10 0.58
CA ASN A 57 4.38 -3.55 -0.30
C ASN A 57 4.05 -3.45 -1.81
N GLY A 58 2.88 -2.93 -2.18
CA GLY A 58 2.46 -2.86 -3.59
C GLY A 58 2.21 -4.23 -4.23
N LYS A 59 1.98 -5.30 -3.45
CA LYS A 59 1.75 -6.67 -3.96
C LYS A 59 0.28 -6.97 -4.25
N ARG A 60 -0.63 -6.06 -3.91
CA ARG A 60 -2.08 -6.19 -4.11
C ARG A 60 -2.64 -4.87 -4.66
N LYS A 61 -3.64 -4.94 -5.54
CA LYS A 61 -4.44 -3.75 -5.91
C LYS A 61 -5.28 -3.29 -4.71
N VAL A 62 -5.76 -2.07 -4.76
CA VAL A 62 -6.70 -1.52 -3.76
C VAL A 62 -7.89 -0.96 -4.53
N SER A 63 -9.09 -1.37 -4.15
CA SER A 63 -10.34 -0.87 -4.76
C SER A 63 -10.73 0.47 -4.14
N ASP A 64 -11.56 1.23 -4.83
CA ASP A 64 -12.03 2.56 -4.39
C ASP A 64 -12.70 2.55 -2.99
N TYR A 65 -13.57 1.58 -2.70
CA TYR A 65 -14.22 1.46 -1.39
C TYR A 65 -13.21 1.12 -0.29
N GLU A 66 -12.15 0.37 -0.60
CA GLU A 66 -11.08 0.05 0.34
C GLU A 66 -10.28 1.30 0.68
N VAL A 67 -10.02 2.18 -0.30
CA VAL A 67 -9.40 3.50 -0.06
C VAL A 67 -10.23 4.32 0.91
N VAL A 68 -11.56 4.37 0.72
CA VAL A 68 -12.47 5.09 1.63
C VAL A 68 -12.40 4.52 3.05
N ILE A 69 -12.38 3.20 3.20
CA ILE A 69 -12.28 2.55 4.52
C ILE A 69 -10.93 2.81 5.17
N LEU A 70 -9.83 2.72 4.42
CA LEU A 70 -8.48 3.02 4.92
C LEU A 70 -8.36 4.48 5.39
N ALA A 71 -8.93 5.41 4.62
CA ALA A 71 -8.93 6.83 4.97
C ALA A 71 -9.70 7.08 6.28
N ARG A 72 -10.87 6.45 6.44
CA ARG A 72 -11.65 6.51 7.68
C ARG A 72 -10.92 5.85 8.86
N ALA A 73 -10.32 4.68 8.64
CA ALA A 73 -9.58 3.94 9.66
C ALA A 73 -8.37 4.73 10.18
N LEU A 74 -7.72 5.50 9.31
CA LEU A 74 -6.62 6.37 9.65
C LEU A 74 -7.07 7.78 10.08
N GLY A 75 -8.34 8.16 9.90
CA GLY A 75 -8.82 9.51 10.19
C GLY A 75 -8.13 10.57 9.34
N VAL A 76 -8.02 10.34 8.04
CA VAL A 76 -7.44 11.28 7.04
C VAL A 76 -8.39 11.43 5.86
N ASP A 77 -8.19 12.46 5.04
CA ASP A 77 -8.88 12.53 3.76
C ASP A 77 -8.34 11.47 2.79
N LYS A 78 -9.23 10.93 1.94
CA LYS A 78 -8.88 9.89 0.96
C LYS A 78 -7.78 10.33 -0.02
N HIS A 79 -7.70 11.61 -0.37
CA HIS A 79 -6.66 12.16 -1.24
C HIS A 79 -5.29 12.13 -0.57
N SER A 80 -5.23 12.19 0.77
CA SER A 80 -3.98 12.07 1.52
C SER A 80 -3.33 10.68 1.40
N LEU A 81 -4.07 9.65 0.96
CA LEU A 81 -3.50 8.32 0.71
C LEU A 81 -2.75 8.23 -0.63
N PHE A 82 -2.92 9.19 -1.52
CA PHE A 82 -2.26 9.21 -2.83
C PHE A 82 -0.93 9.96 -2.74
N PRO A 83 0.09 9.51 -3.47
CA PRO A 83 1.35 10.25 -3.56
C PRO A 83 1.17 11.51 -4.41
N HIS A 84 2.17 12.40 -4.38
CA HIS A 84 2.22 13.54 -5.30
C HIS A 84 2.26 13.09 -6.77
N ASP A 85 1.82 13.97 -7.66
CA ASP A 85 1.66 13.70 -9.09
C ASP A 85 2.94 13.15 -9.74
N ASP A 86 4.12 13.68 -9.39
CA ASP A 86 5.40 13.19 -9.91
C ASP A 86 5.62 11.70 -9.63
N GLN A 87 5.30 11.25 -8.40
CA GLN A 87 5.43 9.86 -7.99
C GLN A 87 4.31 8.98 -8.59
N ALA A 88 3.13 9.56 -8.83
CA ALA A 88 2.05 8.87 -9.51
C ALA A 88 2.40 8.63 -10.99
N ASN A 89 2.96 9.63 -11.65
CA ASN A 89 3.42 9.54 -13.04
C ASN A 89 4.54 8.51 -13.18
N GLU A 90 5.54 8.52 -12.30
CA GLU A 90 6.61 7.49 -12.32
C GLU A 90 6.05 6.07 -12.20
N PHE A 91 4.98 5.88 -11.41
CA PHE A 91 4.33 4.58 -11.30
C PHE A 91 3.58 4.19 -12.58
N LEU A 92 2.88 5.13 -13.23
CA LEU A 92 2.13 4.89 -14.45
C LEU A 92 3.02 4.60 -15.66
N GLU A 93 4.24 5.15 -15.65
CA GLU A 93 5.25 4.94 -16.70
C GLU A 93 6.10 3.67 -16.49
N SER A 94 5.86 2.89 -15.42
CA SER A 94 6.67 1.72 -15.00
C SER A 94 6.05 0.34 -15.28
#